data_AF-A0A6I9N3V8-F1
#
_entry.id   AF-A0A6I9N3V8-F1
#
_cell.length_a   1.000
_cell.length_b   1.000
_cell.length_c   1.000
_cell.angle_alpha   90.00
_cell.angle_beta   90.00
_cell.angle_gamma   90.00
#
_symmetry.space_group_name_H-M   'P 1'
#
loop_
_entity.id
_entity.type
_entity.pdbx_description
1 polymer ?
#
loop_
_entity_poly.entity_id
_entity_poly.type
_entity_poly.pdbx_seq_one_letter_code
_entity_poly.pdbx_strand_id
1 'polypeptide(L)'
;EEEKEERPGPPFPPFERSRGGGAPRRVYERRYEPYAGLNEAEDCGILHGCENGRCIRVAEGYTCDCYQGYELDMTSMTCIDINECEDGGVDYPCVNSRCVNTDGSFRCVCRRGYVMSRRPNHCVAA
;
A
#
# COMPACT_ATOMS: atom_id res chain seq x y z
N GLU A 1 21.19 -6.54 -44.27
CA GLU A 1 22.29 -5.56 -44.16
C GLU A 1 21.69 -4.30 -43.54
N GLU A 2 22.27 -3.88 -42.43
CA GLU A 2 21.74 -2.87 -41.52
C GLU A 2 22.42 -1.54 -41.86
N GLU A 3 21.68 -0.56 -42.40
CA GLU A 3 22.20 0.79 -42.56
C GLU A 3 21.61 1.68 -41.47
N LYS A 4 22.46 2.00 -40.49
CA LYS A 4 22.19 2.87 -39.36
C LYS A 4 22.22 4.32 -39.82
N GLU A 5 21.05 4.91 -40.09
CA GLU A 5 20.96 6.34 -40.40
C GLU A 5 20.73 7.16 -39.13
N GLU A 6 21.79 7.84 -38.70
CA GLU A 6 21.82 8.78 -37.57
C GLU A 6 20.98 10.03 -37.93
N ARG A 7 19.75 10.13 -37.41
CA ARG A 7 18.88 11.29 -37.72
C ARG A 7 19.30 12.54 -36.92
N PRO A 8 19.35 13.71 -37.56
CA PRO A 8 19.74 14.96 -36.92
C PRO A 8 18.67 15.42 -35.91
N GLY A 9 19.11 15.84 -34.73
CA GLY A 9 18.24 16.42 -33.71
C GLY A 9 17.56 17.72 -34.16
N PRO A 10 16.38 18.07 -33.60
CA PRO A 10 15.61 19.23 -34.03
C PRO A 10 16.30 20.56 -33.66
N PRO A 11 16.07 21.64 -34.43
CA PRO A 11 16.70 22.94 -34.17
C PRO A 11 16.04 23.60 -32.94
N PHE A 12 16.86 24.14 -32.04
CA PHE A 12 16.40 24.98 -30.92
C PHE A 12 15.73 26.26 -31.47
N PRO A 13 14.60 26.72 -30.89
CA PRO A 13 13.99 27.98 -31.30
C PRO A 13 14.78 29.18 -30.74
N PRO A 14 14.76 30.35 -31.43
CA PRO A 14 15.40 31.55 -30.93
C PRO A 14 14.61 32.15 -29.76
N PHE A 15 15.34 32.75 -28.82
CA PHE A 15 14.79 33.39 -27.63
C PHE A 15 14.21 34.77 -28.01
N GLU A 16 12.90 34.88 -28.22
CA GLU A 16 12.25 36.18 -28.41
C GLU A 16 11.65 36.71 -27.11
N ARG A 17 12.12 37.89 -26.72
CA ARG A 17 11.67 38.65 -25.56
C ARG A 17 10.69 39.70 -26.06
N SER A 18 9.41 39.66 -25.66
CA SER A 18 8.60 40.89 -25.69
C SER A 18 7.43 40.97 -24.72
N ARG A 19 7.22 42.22 -24.33
CA ARG A 19 6.35 42.81 -23.31
C ARG A 19 4.86 42.75 -23.69
N GLY A 20 4.01 42.49 -22.70
CA GLY A 20 2.74 43.20 -22.48
C GLY A 20 1.49 42.79 -23.27
N GLY A 21 0.51 42.22 -22.55
CA GLY A 21 -0.91 42.62 -22.63
C GLY A 21 -1.87 41.84 -23.54
N GLY A 22 -2.89 41.20 -22.92
CA GLY A 22 -4.21 40.95 -23.55
C GLY A 22 -4.60 39.48 -23.73
N ALA A 23 -5.55 38.98 -22.93
CA ALA A 23 -6.25 37.72 -23.19
C ALA A 23 -7.41 37.91 -24.19
N PRO A 24 -7.75 36.88 -24.98
CA PRO A 24 -9.12 36.36 -24.93
C PRO A 24 -9.21 34.82 -24.85
N ARG A 25 -10.45 34.33 -24.73
CA ARG A 25 -10.87 33.16 -23.94
C ARG A 25 -10.92 31.83 -24.74
N ARG A 26 -10.47 30.77 -24.05
CA ARG A 26 -10.80 29.32 -24.11
C ARG A 26 -11.66 28.80 -25.29
N VAL A 27 -11.14 27.79 -25.99
CA VAL A 27 -11.81 26.47 -26.12
C VAL A 27 -10.73 25.40 -25.95
N TYR A 28 -10.91 24.60 -24.89
CA TYR A 28 -10.24 23.32 -24.71
C TYR A 28 -10.57 22.43 -25.90
N GLU A 29 -9.59 22.06 -26.74
CA GLU A 29 -9.67 20.76 -27.43
C GLU A 29 -8.34 20.30 -28.03
N ARG A 30 -7.81 19.24 -27.38
CA ARG A 30 -7.08 18.11 -27.95
C ARG A 30 -5.80 18.39 -28.77
N ARG A 31 -4.67 18.40 -28.07
CA ARG A 31 -3.70 17.27 -28.09
C ARG A 31 -2.56 17.56 -27.10
N TYR A 32 -2.78 17.20 -25.84
CA TYR A 32 -1.70 17.12 -24.86
C TYR A 32 -1.47 15.63 -24.59
N GLU A 33 -0.72 14.97 -25.46
CA GLU A 33 -0.35 13.56 -25.30
C GLU A 33 1.07 13.36 -25.87
N PRO A 34 2.09 13.59 -25.04
CA PRO A 34 3.23 12.68 -25.06
C PRO A 34 3.56 12.15 -23.65
N TYR A 35 2.53 11.94 -22.83
CA TYR A 35 2.57 10.99 -21.69
C TYR A 35 1.83 9.70 -22.04
N ALA A 36 1.85 9.31 -23.31
CA ALA A 36 1.37 8.02 -23.75
C ALA A 36 2.39 6.95 -23.30
N GLY A 37 2.12 6.34 -22.14
CA GLY A 37 2.68 5.05 -21.76
C GLY A 37 3.60 5.07 -20.55
N LEU A 38 3.05 5.35 -19.36
CA LEU A 38 3.25 4.58 -18.11
C LEU A 38 2.61 5.35 -16.94
N ASN A 39 1.30 5.16 -16.80
CA ASN A 39 0.50 5.52 -15.65
C ASN A 39 0.74 4.49 -14.53
N GLU A 40 1.89 4.56 -13.87
CA GLU A 40 2.29 3.64 -12.78
C GLU A 40 1.40 3.75 -11.50
N ALA A 41 0.27 4.48 -11.55
CA ALA A 41 -0.76 4.40 -10.53
C ALA A 41 -1.72 3.22 -10.77
N GLU A 42 -1.55 2.49 -11.87
CA GLU A 42 -2.38 1.32 -12.22
C GLU A 42 -1.84 -0.02 -11.67
N ASP A 43 -0.63 -0.08 -11.12
CA ASP A 43 -0.05 -1.34 -10.62
C ASP A 43 -0.60 -1.78 -9.24
N CYS A 44 -1.07 -0.84 -8.43
CA CYS A 44 -1.84 -1.16 -7.22
C CYS A 44 -3.28 -1.67 -7.54
N GLY A 45 -3.67 -1.80 -8.82
CA GLY A 45 -5.07 -2.01 -9.22
C GLY A 45 -5.34 -3.14 -10.21
N ILE A 46 -4.32 -3.71 -10.88
CA ILE A 46 -4.57 -4.66 -11.98
C ILE A 46 -4.37 -6.15 -11.57
N LEU A 47 -3.65 -6.46 -10.49
CA LEU A 47 -3.34 -7.86 -10.14
C LEU A 47 -3.28 -8.22 -8.64
N HIS A 48 -4.01 -7.56 -7.73
CA HIS A 48 -4.01 -7.85 -6.27
C HIS A 48 -2.83 -7.26 -5.46
N GLY A 49 -2.61 -5.93 -5.51
CA GLY A 49 -1.60 -5.29 -4.68
C GLY A 49 -2.12 -4.97 -3.28
N CYS A 50 -1.67 -5.70 -2.25
CA CYS A 50 -1.92 -5.44 -0.83
C CYS A 50 -3.32 -5.77 -0.29
N GLU A 51 -3.71 -7.04 -0.27
CA GLU A 51 -4.83 -7.49 0.58
C GLU A 51 -4.50 -7.17 2.05
N ASN A 52 -5.49 -6.72 2.82
CA ASN A 52 -5.33 -6.28 4.22
C ASN A 52 -4.31 -5.14 4.46
N GLY A 53 -4.07 -4.31 3.45
CA GLY A 53 -3.24 -3.12 3.57
C GLY A 53 -3.55 -2.04 2.56
N ARG A 54 -2.77 -0.96 2.61
CA ARG A 54 -2.77 0.12 1.63
C ARG A 54 -1.52 0.03 0.77
N CYS A 55 -1.70 -0.01 -0.53
CA CYS A 55 -0.59 0.12 -1.47
C CYS A 55 -0.01 1.55 -1.43
N ILE A 56 1.31 1.65 -1.24
CA ILE A 56 2.05 2.90 -1.24
C ILE A 56 3.14 2.86 -2.32
N ARG A 57 3.26 3.94 -3.08
CA ARG A 57 4.31 4.08 -4.08
C ARG A 57 5.62 4.47 -3.41
N VAL A 58 6.71 3.84 -3.82
CA VAL A 58 8.07 4.17 -3.40
C VAL A 58 8.94 4.52 -4.61
N ALA A 59 10.16 5.01 -4.38
CA ALA A 59 11.07 5.44 -5.46
C ALA A 59 11.41 4.31 -6.45
N GLU A 60 11.40 3.07 -5.97
CA GLU A 60 11.57 1.85 -6.77
C GLU A 60 10.34 0.97 -6.64
N GLY A 61 9.27 1.28 -7.39
CA GLY A 61 8.05 0.47 -7.44
C GLY A 61 7.00 0.80 -6.38
N TYR A 62 6.46 -0.23 -5.72
CA TYR A 62 5.40 -0.11 -4.71
C TYR A 62 5.68 -1.01 -3.50
N THR A 63 5.07 -0.70 -2.36
CA THR A 63 5.06 -1.55 -1.16
C THR A 63 3.70 -1.47 -0.46
N CYS A 64 3.44 -2.35 0.50
CA CYS A 64 2.19 -2.41 1.24
C CYS A 64 2.36 -1.88 2.66
N ASP A 65 1.52 -0.90 3.02
CA ASP A 65 1.32 -0.41 4.38
C ASP A 65 0.18 -1.20 5.03
N CYS A 66 0.52 -2.24 5.78
CA CYS A 66 -0.42 -3.21 6.33
C CYS A 66 -1.30 -2.63 7.44
N TYR A 67 -2.56 -3.07 7.50
CA TYR A 67 -3.44 -2.69 8.60
C TYR A 67 -2.96 -3.29 9.93
N GLN A 68 -3.43 -2.73 11.05
CA GLN A 68 -3.12 -3.27 12.36
C GLN A 68 -3.55 -4.74 12.46
N GLY A 69 -2.68 -5.60 13.00
CA GLY A 69 -2.88 -7.05 13.05
C GLY A 69 -2.36 -7.80 11.83
N TYR A 70 -1.77 -7.10 10.85
CA TYR A 70 -1.17 -7.70 9.66
C TYR A 70 0.28 -7.29 9.49
N GLU A 71 1.09 -8.16 8.90
CA GLU A 71 2.49 -7.91 8.57
C GLU A 71 2.76 -8.12 7.08
N LEU A 72 3.75 -7.40 6.55
CA LEU A 72 4.12 -7.50 5.14
C LEU A 72 4.97 -8.76 4.91
N ASP A 73 4.43 -9.72 4.18
CA ASP A 73 5.22 -10.81 3.63
C ASP A 73 5.94 -10.34 2.36
N MET A 74 7.27 -10.24 2.44
CA MET A 74 8.12 -9.82 1.32
C MET A 74 8.14 -10.83 0.17
N THR A 75 7.70 -12.08 0.39
CA THR A 75 7.69 -13.13 -0.63
C THR A 75 6.49 -13.00 -1.55
N SER A 76 5.30 -12.85 -0.95
CA SER A 76 4.04 -12.66 -1.68
C SER A 76 3.72 -11.19 -1.96
N MET A 77 4.42 -10.25 -1.33
CA MET A 77 4.14 -8.81 -1.37
C MET A 77 2.69 -8.50 -0.92
N THR A 78 2.20 -9.24 0.09
CA THR A 78 0.85 -9.10 0.65
C THR A 78 0.90 -8.95 2.17
N CYS A 79 -0.17 -8.40 2.76
CA CYS A 79 -0.28 -8.31 4.21
C CYS A 79 -0.96 -9.56 4.75
N ILE A 80 -0.17 -10.38 5.44
CA ILE A 80 -0.64 -11.61 6.07
C ILE A 80 -1.02 -11.34 7.51
N ASP A 81 -2.01 -12.06 8.00
CA ASP A 81 -2.47 -11.99 9.39
C ASP A 81 -1.34 -12.37 10.35
N ILE A 82 -1.10 -11.54 11.35
CA ILE A 82 -0.11 -11.82 12.40
C ILE A 82 -0.76 -12.79 13.38
N ASN A 83 -0.22 -14.00 13.49
CA ASN A 83 -0.70 -14.94 14.48
C ASN A 83 -0.09 -14.63 15.86
N GLU A 84 -0.72 -13.76 16.65
CA GLU A 84 -0.18 -13.37 17.96
C GLU A 84 -0.17 -14.53 18.97
N CYS A 85 -0.87 -15.63 18.69
CA CYS A 85 -0.86 -16.83 19.51
C CYS A 85 0.37 -17.73 19.27
N GLU A 86 1.10 -17.53 18.17
CA GLU A 86 2.33 -18.29 17.85
C GLU A 86 3.60 -17.62 18.39
N ASP A 87 3.58 -16.29 18.54
CA ASP A 87 4.75 -15.48 18.91
C ASP A 87 5.27 -15.73 20.34
N GLY A 88 4.40 -16.20 21.26
CA GLY A 88 4.76 -16.41 22.67
C GLY A 88 4.14 -17.64 23.36
N GLY A 89 3.53 -18.54 22.59
CA GLY A 89 2.84 -19.75 23.08
C GLY A 89 1.37 -19.54 23.46
N VAL A 90 0.68 -20.64 23.83
CA VAL A 90 -0.80 -20.76 23.92
C VAL A 90 -1.50 -19.73 24.83
N ASP A 91 -0.78 -19.20 25.82
CA ASP A 91 -1.26 -18.23 26.80
C ASP A 91 -0.71 -16.81 26.54
N TYR A 92 0.07 -16.58 25.49
CA TYR A 92 0.48 -15.23 25.07
C TYR A 92 -0.42 -14.76 23.92
N PRO A 93 -0.90 -13.51 23.90
CA PRO A 93 -0.80 -12.45 24.92
C PRO A 93 -1.94 -12.49 25.97
N CYS A 94 -2.51 -13.67 26.23
CA CYS A 94 -3.76 -13.90 26.98
C CYS A 94 -3.55 -14.45 28.42
N VAL A 95 -3.77 -13.63 29.46
CA VAL A 95 -3.58 -14.08 30.85
C VAL A 95 -4.78 -14.87 31.37
N ASN A 96 -4.54 -16.06 31.96
CA ASN A 96 -5.56 -17.00 32.45
C ASN A 96 -6.63 -17.37 31.41
N SER A 97 -6.27 -17.32 30.14
CA SER A 97 -7.15 -17.56 29.00
C SER A 97 -6.41 -18.27 27.88
N ARG A 98 -7.16 -18.82 26.94
CA ARG A 98 -6.61 -19.42 25.73
C ARG A 98 -6.63 -18.39 24.61
N CYS A 99 -5.50 -18.18 23.94
CA CYS A 99 -5.43 -17.36 22.73
C CYS A 99 -6.12 -18.08 21.55
N VAL A 100 -6.90 -17.33 20.78
CA VAL A 100 -7.52 -17.81 19.54
C VAL A 100 -7.26 -16.74 18.48
N ASN A 101 -6.45 -17.10 17.49
CA ASN A 101 -6.13 -16.23 16.37
C ASN A 101 -7.36 -15.98 15.50
N THR A 102 -7.49 -14.78 14.96
CA THR A 102 -8.59 -14.37 14.10
C THR A 102 -8.07 -13.48 12.98
N ASP A 103 -8.74 -13.42 11.84
CA ASP A 103 -8.28 -12.56 10.74
C ASP A 103 -8.22 -11.08 11.17
N GLY A 104 -7.01 -10.52 11.20
CA GLY A 104 -6.66 -9.16 11.60
C GLY A 104 -6.59 -8.89 13.10
N SER A 105 -6.71 -9.91 13.96
CA SER A 105 -6.64 -9.74 15.41
C SER A 105 -6.58 -11.07 16.16
N PHE A 106 -6.72 -11.04 17.48
CA PHE A 106 -6.93 -12.23 18.27
C PHE A 106 -8.00 -12.00 19.34
N ARG A 107 -8.52 -13.11 19.87
CA ARG A 107 -9.38 -13.06 21.05
C ARG A 107 -8.90 -14.03 22.13
N CYS A 108 -8.99 -13.58 23.37
CA CYS A 108 -8.75 -14.43 24.53
C CYS A 108 -10.05 -15.05 25.02
N VAL A 109 -10.06 -16.38 25.17
CA VAL A 109 -11.19 -17.11 25.74
C VAL A 109 -10.86 -17.54 27.17
N CYS A 110 -11.58 -17.00 28.15
CA CYS A 110 -11.37 -17.32 29.56
C CYS A 110 -11.61 -18.82 29.83
N ARG A 111 -10.78 -19.38 30.71
CA ARG A 111 -10.95 -20.76 31.19
C ARG A 111 -12.20 -20.85 32.08
N ARG A 112 -12.71 -22.07 32.31
CA ARG A 112 -13.87 -22.28 33.20
C ARG A 112 -13.58 -21.69 34.59
N GLY A 113 -14.55 -20.96 35.14
CA GLY A 113 -14.41 -20.27 36.43
C GLY A 113 -13.70 -18.91 36.35
N TYR A 114 -13.39 -18.41 35.15
CA TYR A 114 -12.82 -17.07 34.93
C TYR A 114 -13.74 -16.22 34.05
N VAL A 115 -13.71 -14.91 34.25
CA VAL A 115 -14.43 -13.89 33.48
C VAL A 115 -13.48 -12.83 32.94
N MET A 116 -13.86 -12.20 31.83
CA MET A 116 -13.06 -11.15 31.20
C MET A 116 -12.96 -9.95 32.14
N SER A 117 -11.74 -9.51 32.43
CA SER A 117 -11.49 -8.33 33.26
C SER A 117 -11.73 -7.04 32.49
N ARG A 118 -11.60 -5.89 33.17
CA ARG A 118 -11.56 -4.57 32.53
C ARG A 118 -10.26 -4.32 31.75
N ARG A 119 -9.23 -5.12 32.01
CA ARG A 119 -7.97 -5.09 31.25
C ARG A 119 -8.12 -5.95 29.99
N PRO A 120 -7.64 -5.48 28.83
CA PRO A 120 -7.62 -6.30 27.63
C PRO A 120 -6.80 -7.57 27.89
N ASN A 121 -7.25 -8.67 27.30
CA ASN A 121 -6.56 -9.97 27.30
C ASN A 121 -6.30 -10.58 28.69
N HIS A 122 -7.06 -10.17 29.72
CA HIS A 122 -6.86 -10.64 31.07
C HIS A 122 -8.15 -11.21 31.66
N CYS A 123 -8.13 -12.47 32.05
CA CYS A 123 -9.23 -13.11 32.75
C CYS A 123 -8.95 -13.18 34.26
N VAL A 124 -9.97 -12.93 35.07
CA VAL A 124 -9.93 -13.02 36.54
C VAL A 124 -10.92 -14.08 37.00
N ALA A 125 -10.64 -14.71 38.15
CA ALA A 125 -11.57 -15.69 38.73
C ALA A 125 -12.94 -15.04 38.96
N ALA A 126 -13.99 -15.76 38.58
CA ALA A 126 -15.39 -15.37 38.71
C ALA A 126 -15.89 -15.50 40.15
#